data_AF-A0A1U6I7D4-F1
#
_entry.id   AF-A0A1U6I7D4-F1
#
_cell.length_a   1.000
_cell.length_b   1.000
_cell.length_c   1.000
_cell.angle_alpha   90.00
_cell.angle_beta   90.00
_cell.angle_gamma   90.00
#
_symmetry.space_group_name_H-M   'P 1'
#
loop_
_entity.id
_entity.type
_entity.pdbx_description
1 polymer ?
#
loop_
_entity_poly.entity_id
_entity_poly.type
_entity_poly.pdbx_seq_one_letter_code
_entity_poly.pdbx_strand_id
1 'polypeptide(L)'
;MAGICKMCDQTLGRYNKSGYCRKHLGTANAQNPEWREKHRAGVLRKIKYDPEYKAQLAERARRIGSDPSTRAKRSETFRKGRYWELGNAAQEKGSDARKRAGRSIRERRLSWCPPHLREEYMWLMRSQRVPAAEARVMIEEQNELELARWRRSIGYVEEQKPDLADQVMAEIETGEERDPFLRALSAAVIAFSVSVDDIFSEAREVALVRPRQALALVMRRHGKRTTSDIAAHLHRSDHTSAINWLKRGEEIERKDKEFASAVALVADAWNHEVGSMAA
;
A
#
# COMPACT_ATOMS: atom_id res chain seq x y z
N MET A 1 22.75 65.02 -38.18
CA MET A 1 21.30 64.92 -38.42
C MET A 1 20.67 64.15 -37.27
N ALA A 2 19.47 64.51 -36.83
CA ALA A 2 18.73 63.70 -35.86
C ALA A 2 18.31 62.39 -36.54
N GLY A 3 18.60 61.24 -35.94
CA GLY A 3 18.20 59.94 -36.48
C GLY A 3 16.73 59.64 -36.18
N ILE A 4 16.12 58.72 -36.91
CA ILE A 4 14.78 58.19 -36.63
C ILE A 4 14.93 56.82 -35.96
N CYS A 5 14.02 56.48 -35.04
CA CYS A 5 14.03 55.17 -34.39
C CYS A 5 13.78 54.03 -35.41
N LYS A 6 14.53 52.94 -35.29
CA LYS A 6 14.43 51.78 -36.20
C LYS A 6 13.12 50.98 -36.10
N MET A 7 12.27 51.26 -35.12
CA MET A 7 10.99 50.57 -34.89
C MET A 7 9.78 51.49 -34.90
N CYS A 8 9.99 52.81 -34.92
CA CYS A 8 8.92 53.80 -34.98
C CYS A 8 9.44 55.13 -35.49
N ASP A 9 8.56 55.99 -35.98
CA ASP A 9 8.96 57.26 -36.61
C ASP A 9 9.31 58.37 -35.61
N GLN A 10 9.74 57.98 -34.40
CA GLN A 10 10.12 58.95 -33.38
C GLN A 10 11.51 59.50 -33.66
N THR A 11 11.61 60.83 -33.76
CA THR A 11 12.87 61.55 -33.88
C THR A 11 13.74 61.33 -32.64
N LEU A 12 14.99 60.91 -32.86
CA LEU A 12 15.97 60.65 -31.82
C LEU A 12 16.89 61.85 -31.62
N GLY A 13 17.33 62.05 -30.37
CA GLY A 13 18.35 63.04 -30.05
C GLY A 13 19.65 62.78 -30.82
N ARG A 14 20.38 63.85 -31.14
CA ARG A 14 21.62 63.84 -31.93
C ARG A 14 22.68 62.84 -31.47
N TYR A 15 22.70 62.50 -30.17
CA TYR A 15 23.70 61.61 -29.56
C TYR A 15 23.18 60.18 -29.28
N ASN A 16 22.00 59.80 -29.79
CA ASN A 16 21.49 58.45 -29.60
C ASN A 16 22.28 57.46 -30.47
N LYS A 17 23.08 56.61 -29.83
CA LYS A 17 23.91 55.59 -30.50
C LYS A 17 23.19 54.26 -30.72
N SER A 18 22.09 54.00 -30.00
CA SER A 18 21.39 52.72 -30.10
C SER A 18 20.52 52.63 -31.35
N GLY A 19 20.09 53.78 -31.90
CA GLY A 19 19.14 53.83 -33.01
C GLY A 19 17.72 53.43 -32.63
N TYR A 20 17.44 53.29 -31.32
CA TYR A 20 16.11 53.00 -30.80
C TYR A 20 15.68 54.09 -29.81
N CYS A 21 14.39 54.42 -29.80
CA CYS A 21 13.84 55.28 -28.76
C CYS A 21 13.83 54.54 -27.41
N ARG A 22 13.64 55.29 -26.31
CA ARG A 22 13.63 54.72 -24.95
C ARG A 22 12.63 53.57 -24.79
N LYS A 23 11.49 53.64 -25.50
CA LYS A 23 10.45 52.61 -25.49
C LYS A 23 10.89 51.32 -26.19
N HIS A 24 11.58 51.42 -27.33
CA HIS A 24 11.96 50.28 -28.16
C HIS A 24 13.34 49.70 -27.82
N LEU A 25 14.18 50.45 -27.10
CA LEU A 25 15.52 50.00 -26.70
C LEU A 25 15.48 48.71 -25.88
N GLY A 26 14.51 48.58 -24.96
CA GLY A 26 14.34 47.37 -24.15
C GLY A 26 14.04 46.14 -25.00
N THR A 27 13.14 46.27 -25.98
CA THR A 27 12.78 45.20 -26.92
C THR A 27 13.96 44.82 -27.81
N ALA A 28 14.67 45.82 -28.35
CA ALA A 28 15.86 45.58 -29.18
C ALA A 28 16.97 44.84 -28.39
N ASN A 29 17.21 45.26 -27.14
CA ASN A 29 18.16 44.57 -26.26
C ASN A 29 17.70 43.15 -25.89
N ALA A 30 16.39 42.92 -25.73
CA ALA A 30 15.85 41.59 -25.47
C ALA A 30 15.97 40.65 -26.68
N GLN A 31 16.04 41.18 -27.89
CA GLN A 31 16.30 40.39 -29.10
C GLN A 31 17.80 40.08 -29.29
N ASN A 32 18.70 40.86 -28.70
CA ASN A 32 20.14 40.62 -28.77
C ASN A 32 20.59 39.49 -27.79
N PRO A 33 21.09 38.34 -28.30
CA PRO A 33 21.52 37.22 -27.47
C PRO A 33 22.68 37.55 -26.52
N GLU A 34 23.70 38.29 -26.98
CA GLU A 34 24.88 38.62 -26.18
C GLU A 34 24.54 39.56 -25.02
N TRP A 35 23.68 40.55 -25.29
CA TRP A 35 23.20 41.44 -24.24
C TRP A 35 22.41 40.68 -23.17
N ARG A 36 21.54 39.75 -23.59
CA ARG A 36 20.78 38.90 -22.67
C ARG A 36 21.70 38.05 -21.81
N GLU A 37 22.72 37.43 -22.39
CA GLU A 37 23.65 36.58 -21.65
C GLU A 37 24.46 37.39 -20.65
N LYS A 38 25.02 38.54 -21.06
CA LYS A 38 25.72 39.46 -20.16
C LYS A 38 24.83 39.96 -19.02
N HIS A 39 23.58 40.28 -19.32
CA HIS A 39 22.60 40.71 -18.33
C HIS A 39 22.25 39.58 -17.35
N ARG A 40 21.99 38.37 -17.85
CA ARG A 40 21.75 37.17 -17.01
C ARG A 40 22.92 36.88 -16.10
N ALA A 41 24.14 36.85 -16.63
CA ALA A 41 25.36 36.66 -15.84
C ALA A 41 25.54 37.75 -14.77
N GLY A 42 25.16 39.00 -15.08
CA GLY A 42 25.13 40.10 -14.09
C GLY A 42 24.13 39.84 -12.96
N VAL A 43 22.90 39.46 -13.29
CA VAL A 43 21.85 39.14 -12.30
C VAL A 43 22.25 37.93 -11.45
N LEU A 44 22.75 36.86 -12.07
CA LEU A 44 23.19 35.66 -11.35
C LEU A 44 24.36 35.95 -10.40
N ARG A 45 25.31 36.79 -10.81
CA ARG A 45 26.39 37.27 -9.91
C ARG A 45 25.84 38.02 -8.71
N LYS A 46 24.88 38.94 -8.92
CA LYS A 46 24.22 39.64 -7.81
C LYS A 46 23.50 38.66 -6.88
N ILE A 47 22.72 37.73 -7.40
CA ILE A 47 22.03 36.72 -6.58
C ILE A 47 23.02 35.87 -5.77
N LYS A 48 24.20 35.55 -6.34
CA LYS A 48 25.21 34.71 -5.69
C LYS A 48 25.99 35.46 -4.61
N TYR A 49 26.40 36.70 -4.88
CA TYR A 49 27.37 37.42 -4.05
C TYR A 49 26.77 38.55 -3.20
N ASP A 50 25.54 38.99 -3.50
CA ASP A 50 24.84 40.03 -2.75
C ASP A 50 23.67 39.41 -1.96
N PRO A 51 23.85 39.16 -0.65
CA PRO A 51 22.81 38.54 0.18
C PRO A 51 21.60 39.46 0.38
N GLU A 52 21.78 40.78 0.36
CA GLU A 52 20.68 41.74 0.52
C GLU A 52 19.79 41.73 -0.72
N TYR A 53 20.38 41.76 -1.92
CA TYR A 53 19.65 41.62 -3.17
C TYR A 53 18.88 40.29 -3.25
N LYS A 54 19.49 39.21 -2.77
CA LYS A 54 18.82 37.90 -2.67
C LYS A 54 17.64 37.93 -1.69
N ALA A 55 17.81 38.56 -0.52
CA ALA A 55 16.75 38.71 0.47
C ALA A 55 15.57 39.55 -0.07
N GLN A 56 15.85 40.68 -0.73
CA GLN A 56 14.84 41.51 -1.38
C GLN A 56 14.08 40.73 -2.47
N LEU A 57 14.77 39.89 -3.25
CA LEU A 57 14.14 39.03 -4.26
C LEU A 57 13.23 37.99 -3.61
N ALA A 58 13.66 37.38 -2.51
CA ALA A 58 12.85 36.42 -1.75
C ALA A 58 11.62 37.08 -1.11
N GLU A 59 11.76 38.28 -0.56
CA GLU A 59 10.66 39.07 -0.02
C GLU A 59 9.65 39.43 -1.10
N ARG A 60 10.12 39.93 -2.25
CA ARG A 60 9.26 40.20 -3.40
C ARG A 60 8.53 38.94 -3.87
N ALA A 61 9.21 37.79 -3.91
CA ALA A 61 8.59 36.53 -4.29
C ALA A 61 7.50 36.11 -3.28
N ARG A 62 7.76 36.25 -1.97
CA ARG A 62 6.77 36.00 -0.91
C ARG A 62 5.56 36.91 -1.06
N ARG A 63 5.75 38.23 -1.22
CA ARG A 63 4.67 39.20 -1.44
C ARG A 63 3.80 38.88 -2.65
N ILE A 64 4.44 38.48 -3.76
CA ILE A 64 3.70 38.09 -4.97
C ILE A 64 2.94 36.76 -4.76
N GLY A 65 3.53 35.84 -3.99
CA GLY A 65 2.89 34.56 -3.66
C GLY A 65 1.73 34.67 -2.67
N SER A 66 1.78 35.67 -1.77
CA SER A 66 0.73 35.92 -0.78
C SER A 66 -0.49 36.64 -1.35
N ASP A 67 -0.36 37.36 -2.46
CA ASP A 67 -1.48 38.02 -3.13
C ASP A 67 -2.45 36.99 -3.75
N PRO A 68 -3.71 36.89 -3.26
CA PRO A 68 -4.70 35.96 -3.79
C PRO A 68 -5.03 36.18 -5.27
N SER A 69 -5.04 37.44 -5.75
CA SER A 69 -5.35 37.78 -7.13
C SER A 69 -4.28 37.26 -8.09
N THR A 70 -3.00 37.48 -7.74
CA THR A 70 -1.88 36.94 -8.51
C THR A 70 -1.84 35.41 -8.46
N ARG A 71 -2.14 34.78 -7.31
CA ARG A 71 -2.22 33.32 -7.20
C ARG A 71 -3.35 32.73 -8.03
N ALA A 72 -4.52 33.36 -8.06
CA ALA A 72 -5.65 32.95 -8.88
C ALA A 72 -5.31 33.05 -10.38
N LYS A 73 -4.78 34.19 -10.83
CA LYS A 73 -4.34 34.39 -12.24
C LYS A 73 -3.27 33.38 -12.66
N ARG A 74 -2.29 33.11 -11.79
CA ARG A 74 -1.27 32.07 -12.03
C ARG A 74 -1.89 30.68 -12.13
N SER A 75 -2.82 30.34 -11.25
CA SER A 75 -3.50 29.05 -11.25
C SER A 75 -4.35 28.88 -12.52
N GLU A 76 -5.06 29.93 -12.93
CA GLU A 76 -5.86 29.95 -14.14
C GLU A 76 -4.98 29.84 -15.40
N THR A 77 -3.86 30.58 -15.46
CA THR A 77 -2.90 30.49 -16.56
C THR A 77 -2.28 29.10 -16.60
N PHE A 78 -1.90 28.56 -15.43
CA PHE A 78 -1.40 27.19 -15.31
C PHE A 78 -2.42 26.17 -15.84
N ARG A 79 -3.70 26.38 -15.51
CA ARG A 79 -4.83 25.54 -15.96
C ARG A 79 -5.04 25.62 -17.47
N LYS A 80 -5.18 26.84 -18.00
CA LYS A 80 -5.45 27.11 -19.42
C LYS A 80 -4.31 26.67 -20.32
N GLY A 81 -3.07 26.94 -19.92
CA GLY A 81 -1.89 26.55 -20.70
C GLY A 81 -1.50 25.08 -20.56
N ARG A 82 -2.26 24.27 -19.81
CA ARG A 82 -2.00 22.85 -19.57
C ARG A 82 -0.54 22.57 -19.21
N TYR A 83 0.07 23.44 -18.40
CA TYR A 83 1.50 23.37 -18.14
C TYR A 83 1.92 22.09 -17.40
N TRP A 84 1.00 21.40 -16.73
CA TRP A 84 1.26 20.07 -16.18
C TRP A 84 1.53 19.02 -17.27
N GLU A 85 0.93 19.14 -18.45
CA GLU A 85 1.20 18.24 -19.59
C GLU A 85 2.54 18.52 -20.22
N LEU A 86 2.89 19.79 -20.40
CA LEU A 86 4.24 20.17 -20.86
C LEU A 86 5.30 19.66 -19.88
N GLY A 87 5.06 19.82 -18.57
CA GLY A 87 5.92 19.26 -17.52
C GLY A 87 5.99 17.73 -17.56
N ASN A 88 4.85 17.05 -17.72
CA ASN A 88 4.79 15.59 -17.79
C ASN A 88 5.44 15.04 -19.06
N ALA A 89 5.33 15.74 -20.18
CA ALA A 89 5.91 15.35 -21.47
C ALA A 89 7.42 15.60 -21.52
N ALA A 90 7.90 16.68 -20.88
CA ALA A 90 9.32 16.98 -20.76
C ALA A 90 10.06 16.01 -19.82
N GLN A 91 9.33 15.30 -18.95
CA GLN A 91 9.89 14.27 -18.09
C GLN A 91 9.91 12.94 -18.81
N GLU A 92 11.10 12.34 -18.93
CA GLU A 92 11.25 10.99 -19.46
C GLU A 92 10.41 9.99 -18.63
N LYS A 93 9.78 9.03 -19.31
CA LYS A 93 9.05 7.96 -18.63
C LYS A 93 10.02 7.18 -17.76
N GLY A 94 9.76 7.14 -16.45
CA GLY A 94 10.65 6.50 -15.49
C GLY A 94 11.81 7.38 -15.03
N SER A 95 11.73 8.70 -15.20
CA SER A 95 12.70 9.64 -14.60
C SER A 95 12.87 9.38 -13.10
N ASP A 96 14.07 9.60 -12.58
CA ASP A 96 14.37 9.36 -11.17
C ASP A 96 13.51 10.19 -10.23
N ALA A 97 13.16 11.42 -10.63
CA ALA A 97 12.22 12.26 -9.89
C ALA A 97 10.83 11.60 -9.79
N ARG A 98 10.33 11.00 -10.87
CA ARG A 98 9.03 10.31 -10.89
C ARG A 98 9.08 9.01 -10.09
N LYS A 99 10.17 8.23 -10.22
CA LYS A 99 10.40 7.02 -9.41
C LYS A 99 10.45 7.38 -7.92
N ARG A 100 11.17 8.43 -7.55
CA ARG A 100 11.30 8.91 -6.16
C ARG A 100 9.95 9.40 -5.61
N ALA A 101 9.21 10.21 -6.37
CA ALA A 101 7.86 10.64 -5.99
C ALA A 101 6.90 9.45 -5.82
N GLY A 102 6.97 8.47 -6.72
CA GLY A 102 6.21 7.22 -6.62
C GLY A 102 6.54 6.45 -5.34
N ARG A 103 7.83 6.32 -4.99
CA ARG A 103 8.27 5.72 -3.72
C ARG A 103 7.71 6.47 -2.51
N SER A 104 7.84 7.80 -2.47
CA SER A 104 7.34 8.61 -1.34
C SER A 104 5.81 8.59 -1.19
N ILE A 105 5.07 8.48 -2.30
CA ILE A 105 3.62 8.29 -2.25
C ILE A 105 3.30 6.89 -1.71
N ARG A 106 4.02 5.87 -2.17
CA ARG A 106 3.85 4.50 -1.70
C ARG A 106 4.18 4.36 -0.21
N GLU A 107 5.26 4.96 0.25
CA GLU A 107 5.65 5.03 1.66
C GLU A 107 4.57 5.70 2.51
N ARG A 108 4.01 6.83 2.05
CA ARG A 108 2.92 7.51 2.76
C ARG A 108 1.63 6.69 2.80
N ARG A 109 1.31 5.96 1.73
CA ARG A 109 0.11 5.11 1.67
C ARG A 109 0.25 3.80 2.45
N LEU A 110 1.48 3.31 2.61
CA LEU A 110 1.83 2.08 3.32
C LEU A 110 2.65 2.39 4.58
N SER A 111 2.32 3.49 5.26
CA SER A 111 3.00 3.88 6.50
C SER A 111 2.76 2.89 7.63
N TRP A 112 1.60 2.24 7.64
CA TRP A 112 1.25 1.17 8.58
C TRP A 112 1.98 -0.15 8.28
N CYS A 113 2.39 -0.39 7.03
CA CYS A 113 2.95 -1.66 6.60
C CYS A 113 4.47 -1.67 6.79
N PRO A 114 5.01 -2.62 7.58
CA PRO A 114 6.44 -2.76 7.82
C PRO A 114 7.23 -2.82 6.51
N PRO A 115 8.38 -2.12 6.38
CA PRO A 115 9.10 -2.02 5.11
C PRO A 115 9.43 -3.36 4.43
N HIS A 116 9.76 -4.39 5.21
CA HIS A 116 10.12 -5.72 4.74
C HIS A 116 8.92 -6.53 4.22
N LEU A 117 7.68 -6.26 4.68
CA LEU A 117 6.46 -6.96 4.24
C LEU A 117 5.69 -6.23 3.13
N ARG A 118 6.17 -5.07 2.68
CA ARG A 118 5.47 -4.26 1.65
C ARG A 118 5.36 -4.95 0.29
N GLU A 119 6.30 -5.83 -0.03
CA GLU A 119 6.26 -6.60 -1.27
C GLU A 119 5.20 -7.70 -1.19
N GLU A 120 5.09 -8.37 -0.05
CA GLU A 120 4.08 -9.37 0.23
C GLU A 120 2.67 -8.78 0.21
N TYR A 121 2.45 -7.62 0.87
CA TYR A 121 1.17 -6.90 0.79
C TYR A 121 0.75 -6.61 -0.67
N MET A 122 1.70 -6.20 -1.51
CA MET A 122 1.41 -5.96 -2.92
C MET A 122 1.12 -7.25 -3.69
N TRP A 123 1.82 -8.34 -3.38
CA TRP A 123 1.57 -9.64 -3.99
C TRP A 123 0.17 -10.17 -3.63
N LEU A 124 -0.24 -10.05 -2.36
CA LEU A 124 -1.58 -10.39 -1.89
C LEU A 124 -2.66 -9.61 -2.68
N MET A 125 -2.47 -8.30 -2.83
CA MET A 125 -3.44 -7.44 -3.53
C MET A 125 -3.46 -7.65 -5.05
N ARG A 126 -2.29 -7.81 -5.70
CA ARG A 126 -2.18 -7.82 -7.16
C ARG A 126 -2.31 -9.21 -7.76
N SER A 127 -1.65 -10.18 -7.15
CA SER A 127 -1.57 -11.55 -7.65
C SER A 127 -2.69 -12.41 -7.06
N GLN A 128 -2.89 -12.34 -5.74
CA GLN A 128 -3.91 -13.14 -5.06
C GLN A 128 -5.29 -12.49 -5.02
N ARG A 129 -5.40 -11.20 -5.40
CA ARG A 129 -6.66 -10.43 -5.41
C ARG A 129 -7.35 -10.39 -4.03
N VAL A 130 -6.58 -10.48 -2.95
CA VAL A 130 -7.10 -10.38 -1.58
C VAL A 130 -7.57 -8.95 -1.32
N PRO A 131 -8.76 -8.75 -0.71
CA PRO A 131 -9.23 -7.43 -0.31
C PRO A 131 -8.22 -6.69 0.59
N ALA A 132 -8.12 -5.37 0.44
CA ALA A 132 -7.10 -4.59 1.14
C ALA A 132 -7.17 -4.69 2.68
N ALA A 133 -8.37 -4.88 3.25
CA ALA A 133 -8.57 -5.05 4.67
C ALA A 133 -8.04 -6.41 5.17
N GLU A 134 -8.35 -7.50 4.46
CA GLU A 134 -7.87 -8.84 4.79
C GLU A 134 -6.35 -8.96 4.59
N ALA A 135 -5.82 -8.39 3.50
CA ALA A 135 -4.37 -8.34 3.26
C ALA A 135 -3.62 -7.51 4.33
N ARG A 136 -4.29 -6.56 4.99
CA ARG A 136 -3.71 -5.80 6.09
C ARG A 136 -3.59 -6.66 7.36
N VAL A 137 -4.64 -7.38 7.71
CA VAL A 137 -4.66 -8.30 8.86
C VAL A 137 -3.54 -9.34 8.71
N MET A 138 -3.46 -9.99 7.54
CA MET A 138 -2.40 -10.97 7.23
C MET A 138 -0.98 -10.42 7.45
N ILE A 139 -0.74 -9.16 7.08
CA ILE A 139 0.59 -8.53 7.19
C ILE A 139 0.90 -8.11 8.62
N GLU A 140 -0.08 -7.63 9.37
CA GLU A 140 0.07 -7.29 10.78
C GLU A 140 0.38 -8.55 11.61
N GLU A 141 -0.30 -9.67 11.33
CA GLU A 141 -0.04 -10.97 11.97
C GLU A 141 1.32 -11.56 11.58
N GLN A 142 1.68 -11.52 10.30
CA GLN A 142 3.00 -11.96 9.84
C GLN A 142 4.12 -11.16 10.54
N ASN A 143 3.94 -9.84 10.66
CA ASN A 143 4.88 -8.99 11.39
C ASN A 143 4.95 -9.35 12.87
N GLU A 144 3.83 -9.65 13.52
CA GLU A 144 3.79 -10.08 14.92
C GLU A 144 4.55 -11.40 15.11
N LEU A 145 4.37 -12.37 14.21
CA LEU A 145 5.10 -13.63 14.23
C LEU A 145 6.61 -13.44 14.01
N GLU A 146 7.01 -12.58 13.09
CA GLU A 146 8.43 -12.25 12.87
C GLU A 146 9.03 -11.55 14.08
N LEU A 147 8.30 -10.62 14.69
CA LEU A 147 8.70 -9.98 15.95
C LEU A 147 8.81 -10.99 17.09
N ALA A 148 7.89 -11.96 17.22
CA ALA A 148 7.96 -13.01 18.23
C ALA A 148 9.15 -13.95 18.00
N ARG A 149 9.45 -14.33 16.76
CA ARG A 149 10.67 -15.09 16.41
C ARG A 149 11.93 -14.32 16.78
N TRP A 150 11.96 -13.03 16.46
CA TRP A 150 13.09 -12.15 16.79
C TRP A 150 13.24 -11.96 18.30
N ARG A 151 12.15 -11.77 19.05
CA ARG A 151 12.14 -11.72 20.52
C ARG A 151 12.77 -12.98 21.12
N ARG A 152 12.39 -14.16 20.62
CA ARG A 152 12.99 -15.43 21.06
C ARG A 152 14.48 -15.51 20.73
N SER A 153 14.91 -15.03 19.56
CA SER A 153 16.33 -15.08 19.18
C SER A 153 17.22 -14.15 20.02
N ILE A 154 16.66 -13.07 20.58
CA ILE A 154 17.37 -12.17 21.51
C ILE A 154 17.21 -12.58 22.98
N GLY A 155 16.57 -13.72 23.28
CA GLY A 155 16.41 -14.24 24.64
C GLY A 155 15.28 -13.57 25.45
N TYR A 156 14.34 -12.89 24.80
CA TYR A 156 13.15 -12.39 25.47
C TYR A 156 12.20 -13.55 25.78
N VAL A 157 11.90 -13.76 27.06
CA VAL A 157 10.92 -14.77 27.53
C VAL A 157 9.55 -14.08 27.59
N GLU A 158 8.70 -14.43 26.63
CA GLU A 158 7.32 -13.97 26.58
C GLU A 158 6.48 -14.78 27.59
N GLU A 159 5.65 -14.13 28.42
CA GLU A 159 4.72 -14.82 29.32
C GLU A 159 3.81 -15.73 28.49
N GLN A 160 3.90 -17.05 28.69
CA GLN A 160 3.07 -18.01 27.98
C GLN A 160 1.62 -17.79 28.37
N LYS A 161 0.79 -17.35 27.42
CA LYS A 161 -0.65 -17.63 27.48
C LYS A 161 -0.83 -19.16 27.43
N PRO A 162 -1.75 -19.73 28.23
CA PRO A 162 -2.01 -21.16 28.23
C PRO A 162 -2.30 -21.66 26.82
N ASP A 163 -1.72 -22.81 26.46
CA ASP A 163 -1.84 -23.39 25.13
C ASP A 163 -3.32 -23.60 24.78
N LEU A 164 -3.68 -23.34 23.52
CA LEU A 164 -5.04 -23.57 23.04
C LEU A 164 -5.39 -25.06 23.19
N ALA A 165 -4.41 -25.95 23.03
CA ALA A 165 -4.58 -27.37 23.26
C ALA A 165 -5.00 -27.69 24.71
N ASP A 166 -4.41 -27.03 25.70
CA ASP A 166 -4.76 -27.21 27.11
C ASP A 166 -6.17 -26.69 27.40
N GLN A 167 -6.57 -25.57 26.77
CA GLN A 167 -7.93 -25.04 26.86
C GLN A 167 -8.94 -25.99 26.23
N VAL A 168 -8.63 -26.53 25.05
CA VAL A 168 -9.49 -27.47 24.31
C VAL A 168 -9.67 -28.78 25.06
N MET A 169 -8.60 -29.36 25.61
CA MET A 169 -8.68 -30.58 26.41
C MET A 169 -9.51 -30.38 27.68
N ALA A 170 -9.34 -29.23 28.36
CA ALA A 170 -10.15 -28.88 29.52
C ALA A 170 -11.64 -28.69 29.18
N GLU A 171 -11.96 -28.13 28.00
CA GLU A 171 -13.35 -27.99 27.53
C GLU A 171 -13.99 -29.33 27.14
N ILE A 172 -13.22 -30.23 26.50
CA ILE A 172 -13.67 -31.60 26.20
C ILE A 172 -13.95 -32.37 27.49
N GLU A 173 -13.08 -32.26 28.50
CA GLU A 173 -13.23 -32.95 29.79
C GLU A 173 -14.43 -32.44 30.60
N THR A 174 -14.83 -31.18 30.42
CA THR A 174 -15.97 -30.58 31.13
C THR A 174 -17.32 -30.88 30.48
N GLY A 175 -17.35 -31.42 29.25
CA GLY A 175 -18.58 -31.82 28.56
C GLY A 175 -19.49 -30.67 28.13
N GLU A 176 -19.04 -29.42 28.28
CA GLU A 176 -19.71 -28.24 27.73
C GLU A 176 -19.17 -27.98 26.32
N GLU A 177 -19.56 -28.79 25.32
CA GLU A 177 -19.20 -28.54 23.91
C GLU A 177 -19.93 -27.30 23.36
N ARG A 178 -19.55 -26.11 23.84
CA ARG A 178 -20.10 -24.85 23.39
C ARG A 178 -19.45 -24.39 22.09
N ASP A 179 -18.16 -24.66 21.87
CA ASP A 179 -17.43 -24.20 20.69
C ASP A 179 -17.83 -24.98 19.41
N PRO A 180 -18.41 -24.29 18.39
CA PRO A 180 -18.67 -24.88 17.08
C PRO A 180 -17.44 -25.54 16.43
N PHE A 181 -16.23 -25.05 16.72
CA PHE A 181 -15.01 -25.60 16.16
C PHE A 181 -14.73 -27.01 16.68
N LEU A 182 -14.91 -27.27 17.98
CA LEU A 182 -14.65 -28.58 18.57
C LEU A 182 -15.60 -29.65 18.05
N ARG A 183 -16.88 -29.30 17.88
CA ARG A 183 -17.86 -30.19 17.26
C ARG A 183 -17.50 -30.52 15.81
N ALA A 184 -17.11 -29.51 15.04
CA ALA A 184 -16.64 -29.71 13.67
C ALA A 184 -15.35 -30.54 13.61
N LEU A 185 -14.41 -30.34 14.54
CA LEU A 185 -13.17 -31.10 14.64
C LEU A 185 -13.46 -32.59 14.93
N SER A 186 -14.33 -32.87 15.89
CA SER A 186 -14.80 -34.22 16.21
C SER A 186 -15.47 -34.90 15.01
N ALA A 187 -16.37 -34.17 14.32
CA ALA A 187 -16.99 -34.64 13.08
C ALA A 187 -15.97 -34.95 11.97
N ALA A 188 -14.91 -34.14 11.83
CA ALA A 188 -13.86 -34.37 10.85
C ALA A 188 -13.03 -35.62 11.18
N VAL A 189 -12.70 -35.84 12.46
CA VAL A 189 -12.02 -37.05 12.94
C VAL A 189 -12.80 -38.30 12.53
N ILE A 190 -14.12 -38.31 12.75
CA ILE A 190 -14.99 -39.43 12.40
C ILE A 190 -15.08 -39.59 10.88
N ALA A 191 -15.38 -38.52 10.14
CA ALA A 191 -15.60 -38.56 8.70
C ALA A 191 -14.38 -39.04 7.90
N PHE A 192 -13.18 -38.74 8.38
CA PHE A 192 -11.93 -39.10 7.69
C PHE A 192 -11.17 -40.26 8.35
N SER A 193 -11.66 -40.80 9.47
CA SER A 193 -11.01 -41.89 10.22
C SER A 193 -9.55 -41.57 10.60
N VAL A 194 -9.31 -40.36 11.11
CA VAL A 194 -8.00 -39.85 11.54
C VAL A 194 -8.03 -39.42 13.01
N SER A 195 -6.89 -39.35 13.70
CA SER A 195 -6.85 -38.79 15.05
C SER A 195 -6.83 -37.25 15.06
N VAL A 196 -7.04 -36.64 16.23
CA VAL A 196 -6.88 -35.18 16.39
C VAL A 196 -5.42 -34.76 16.15
N ASP A 197 -4.48 -35.55 16.65
CA ASP A 197 -3.04 -35.32 16.47
C ASP A 197 -2.65 -35.37 14.98
N ASP A 198 -3.26 -36.25 14.20
CA ASP A 198 -3.09 -36.32 12.75
C ASP A 198 -3.54 -35.04 12.04
N ILE A 199 -4.66 -34.44 12.50
CA ILE A 199 -5.17 -33.18 11.95
C ILE A 199 -4.22 -32.02 12.30
N PHE A 200 -3.60 -32.00 13.48
CA PHE A 200 -2.67 -30.94 13.85
C PHE A 200 -1.22 -31.18 13.41
N SER A 201 -0.83 -32.42 13.11
CA SER A 201 0.50 -32.84 12.66
C SER A 201 0.99 -32.07 11.43
N GLU A 202 2.30 -31.80 11.31
CA GLU A 202 2.87 -31.13 10.13
C GLU A 202 2.89 -31.98 8.85
N ALA A 203 2.56 -33.28 8.96
CA ALA A 203 2.59 -34.22 7.84
C ALA A 203 1.68 -33.78 6.68
N ARG A 204 2.15 -33.98 5.44
CA ARG A 204 1.51 -33.48 4.21
C ARG A 204 0.87 -34.58 3.36
N GLU A 205 0.66 -35.74 3.95
CA GLU A 205 0.00 -36.86 3.29
C GLU A 205 -1.45 -36.51 2.95
N VAL A 206 -1.93 -36.99 1.80
CA VAL A 206 -3.28 -36.63 1.30
C VAL A 206 -4.37 -36.97 2.32
N ALA A 207 -4.22 -38.11 3.01
CA ALA A 207 -5.15 -38.56 4.05
C ALA A 207 -5.26 -37.57 5.23
N LEU A 208 -4.17 -36.88 5.57
CA LEU A 208 -4.10 -35.95 6.71
C LEU A 208 -4.43 -34.50 6.30
N VAL A 209 -4.21 -34.16 5.03
CA VAL A 209 -4.48 -32.81 4.51
C VAL A 209 -5.97 -32.60 4.20
N ARG A 210 -6.69 -33.64 3.75
CA ARG A 210 -8.14 -33.57 3.45
C ARG A 210 -9.00 -33.13 4.65
N PRO A 211 -8.84 -33.69 5.86
CA PRO A 211 -9.54 -33.21 7.05
C PRO A 211 -9.33 -31.71 7.32
N ARG A 212 -8.09 -31.22 7.20
CA ARG A 212 -7.75 -29.80 7.39
C ARG A 212 -8.42 -28.91 6.35
N GLN A 213 -8.47 -29.36 5.09
CA GLN A 213 -9.17 -28.66 4.02
C GLN A 213 -10.66 -28.56 4.30
N ALA A 214 -11.30 -29.64 4.75
CA ALA A 214 -12.71 -29.65 5.11
C ALA A 214 -13.01 -28.68 6.27
N LEU A 215 -12.22 -28.74 7.34
CA LEU A 215 -12.34 -27.81 8.48
C LEU A 215 -12.14 -26.36 8.05
N ALA A 216 -11.11 -26.06 7.26
CA ALA A 216 -10.85 -24.72 6.75
C ALA A 216 -12.05 -24.17 5.96
N LEU A 217 -12.67 -24.98 5.10
CA LEU A 217 -13.88 -24.59 4.35
C LEU A 217 -15.05 -24.26 5.28
N VAL A 218 -15.30 -25.11 6.27
CA VAL A 218 -16.42 -24.93 7.22
C VAL A 218 -16.20 -23.68 8.08
N MET A 219 -15.00 -23.50 8.63
CA MET A 219 -14.62 -22.30 9.39
C MET A 219 -14.77 -21.01 8.56
N ARG A 220 -14.44 -21.07 7.26
CA ARG A 220 -14.58 -19.92 6.37
C ARG A 220 -16.05 -19.60 6.06
N ARG A 221 -16.85 -20.62 5.74
CA ARG A 221 -18.25 -20.46 5.31
C ARG A 221 -19.19 -20.10 6.46
N HIS A 222 -19.05 -20.78 7.60
CA HIS A 222 -19.98 -20.66 8.72
C HIS A 222 -19.42 -19.79 9.85
N GLY A 223 -18.12 -19.91 10.14
CA GLY A 223 -17.46 -19.13 11.19
C GLY A 223 -17.05 -17.71 10.76
N LYS A 224 -17.10 -17.38 9.46
CA LYS A 224 -16.58 -16.12 8.88
C LYS A 224 -15.14 -15.81 9.32
N ARG A 225 -14.34 -16.84 9.60
CA ARG A 225 -12.97 -16.71 10.10
C ARG A 225 -12.04 -16.18 9.01
N THR A 226 -11.03 -15.41 9.40
CA THR A 226 -9.95 -14.99 8.49
C THR A 226 -9.04 -16.17 8.15
N THR A 227 -8.20 -16.08 7.11
CA THR A 227 -7.22 -17.14 6.80
C THR A 227 -6.27 -17.41 7.97
N SER A 228 -5.94 -16.37 8.70
CA SER A 228 -4.99 -16.43 9.79
C SER A 228 -5.60 -17.04 11.03
N ASP A 229 -6.86 -16.70 11.32
CA ASP A 229 -7.64 -17.43 12.35
C ASP A 229 -7.70 -18.93 12.02
N ILE A 230 -7.98 -19.27 10.75
CA ILE A 230 -8.03 -20.68 10.31
C ILE A 230 -6.68 -21.37 10.49
N ALA A 231 -5.58 -20.71 10.11
CA ALA A 231 -4.24 -21.24 10.30
C ALA A 231 -3.94 -21.46 11.79
N ALA A 232 -4.28 -20.49 12.64
CA ALA A 232 -4.07 -20.56 14.08
C ALA A 232 -4.83 -21.73 14.73
N HIS A 233 -6.13 -21.91 14.43
CA HIS A 233 -6.92 -23.03 14.98
C HIS A 233 -6.40 -24.40 14.51
N LEU A 234 -5.73 -24.47 13.36
CA LEU A 234 -5.14 -25.70 12.82
C LEU A 234 -3.63 -25.80 13.11
N HIS A 235 -3.15 -25.08 14.12
CA HIS A 235 -1.76 -25.07 14.60
C HIS A 235 -0.75 -24.83 13.47
N ARG A 236 -1.01 -23.82 12.64
CA ARG A 236 -0.08 -23.31 11.64
C ARG A 236 0.22 -21.85 11.89
N SER A 237 1.50 -21.53 11.78
CA SER A 237 2.00 -20.17 11.86
C SER A 237 1.81 -19.38 10.57
N ASP A 238 1.51 -20.03 9.44
CA ASP A 238 1.46 -19.36 8.13
C ASP A 238 0.03 -19.37 7.54
N HIS A 239 -0.53 -18.17 7.37
CA HIS A 239 -1.83 -17.93 6.73
C HIS A 239 -1.89 -18.43 5.27
N THR A 240 -0.75 -18.54 4.57
CA THR A 240 -0.71 -19.09 3.20
C THR A 240 -1.09 -20.57 3.16
N SER A 241 -0.86 -21.32 4.24
CA SER A 241 -1.32 -22.71 4.36
C SER A 241 -2.84 -22.79 4.32
N ALA A 242 -3.52 -21.90 5.06
CA ALA A 242 -4.97 -21.80 5.03
C ALA A 242 -5.50 -21.38 3.65
N ILE A 243 -4.84 -20.45 2.95
CA ILE A 243 -5.20 -20.09 1.56
C ILE A 243 -5.13 -21.32 0.64
N ASN A 244 -4.05 -22.09 0.75
CA ASN A 244 -3.87 -23.29 -0.06
C ASN A 244 -4.92 -24.36 0.27
N TRP A 245 -5.25 -24.55 1.55
CA TRP A 245 -6.31 -25.47 1.98
C TRP A 245 -7.67 -25.07 1.44
N LEU A 246 -8.06 -23.80 1.54
CA LEU A 246 -9.32 -23.30 1.01
C LEU A 246 -9.41 -23.51 -0.50
N LYS A 247 -8.40 -23.07 -1.24
CA LYS A 247 -8.38 -23.18 -2.71
C LYS A 247 -8.44 -24.63 -3.19
N ARG A 248 -7.67 -25.52 -2.56
CA ARG A 248 -7.66 -26.94 -2.91
C ARG A 248 -8.92 -27.66 -2.42
N GLY A 249 -9.42 -27.32 -1.24
CA GLY A 249 -10.67 -27.82 -0.70
C GLY A 249 -11.84 -27.54 -1.65
N GLU A 250 -12.00 -26.30 -2.11
CA GLU A 250 -13.04 -25.91 -3.09
C GLU A 250 -12.88 -26.62 -4.45
N GLU A 251 -11.65 -26.92 -4.85
CA GLU A 251 -11.39 -27.70 -6.07
C GLU A 251 -11.81 -29.17 -5.89
N ILE A 252 -11.45 -29.78 -4.76
CA ILE A 252 -11.73 -31.19 -4.45
C ILE A 252 -13.23 -31.38 -4.22
N GLU A 253 -13.89 -30.53 -3.44
CA GLU A 253 -15.34 -30.59 -3.17
C GLU A 253 -16.18 -30.56 -4.45
N ARG A 254 -15.73 -29.84 -5.48
CA ARG A 254 -16.40 -29.82 -6.80
C ARG A 254 -16.24 -31.13 -7.58
N LYS A 255 -15.19 -31.90 -7.33
CA LYS A 255 -14.81 -33.09 -8.10
C LYS A 255 -15.15 -34.41 -7.39
N ASP A 256 -15.04 -34.43 -6.07
CA ASP A 256 -15.09 -35.59 -5.21
C ASP A 256 -16.35 -35.52 -4.32
N LYS A 257 -17.34 -36.37 -4.62
CA LYS A 257 -18.62 -36.40 -3.90
C LYS A 257 -18.47 -36.88 -2.46
N GLU A 258 -17.53 -37.78 -2.19
CA GLU A 258 -17.30 -38.30 -0.84
C GLU A 258 -16.73 -37.19 0.05
N PHE A 259 -15.77 -36.42 -0.48
CA PHE A 259 -15.26 -35.24 0.22
C PHE A 259 -16.35 -34.19 0.46
N ALA A 260 -17.22 -33.94 -0.52
CA ALA A 260 -18.34 -33.00 -0.36
C ALA A 260 -19.32 -33.45 0.73
N SER A 261 -19.64 -34.75 0.80
CA SER A 261 -20.46 -35.31 1.88
C SER A 261 -19.78 -35.19 3.25
N ALA A 262 -18.46 -35.40 3.33
CA ALA A 262 -17.70 -35.19 4.56
C ALA A 262 -17.72 -33.71 5.00
N VAL A 263 -17.54 -32.77 4.08
CA VAL A 263 -17.63 -31.32 4.37
C VAL A 263 -19.02 -30.95 4.88
N ALA A 264 -20.08 -31.52 4.30
CA ALA A 264 -21.45 -31.29 4.77
C ALA A 264 -21.65 -31.80 6.21
N LEU A 265 -21.16 -33.00 6.53
CA LEU A 265 -21.22 -33.55 7.89
C LEU A 265 -20.49 -32.65 8.91
N VAL A 266 -19.31 -32.15 8.56
CA VAL A 266 -18.54 -31.21 9.41
C VAL A 266 -19.28 -29.88 9.55
N ALA A 267 -19.93 -29.38 8.49
CA ALA A 267 -20.72 -28.16 8.52
C ALA A 267 -21.98 -28.30 9.39
N ASP A 268 -22.64 -29.45 9.35
CA ASP A 268 -23.81 -29.73 10.19
C ASP A 268 -23.43 -29.74 11.67
N ALA A 269 -22.31 -30.38 12.01
CA ALA A 269 -21.77 -30.38 13.38
C ALA A 269 -21.40 -28.96 13.88
N TRP A 270 -20.89 -28.11 13.00
CA TRP A 270 -20.62 -26.70 13.31
C TRP A 270 -21.91 -25.94 13.68
N ASN A 271 -22.97 -26.11 12.88
CA ASN A 271 -24.21 -25.35 13.03
C ASN A 271 -25.15 -25.92 14.09
N HIS A 272 -24.96 -27.14 14.57
CA HIS A 272 -25.84 -27.75 15.55
C HIS A 272 -25.81 -26.95 16.87
N GLU A 273 -26.90 -26.23 17.16
CA GLU A 273 -27.09 -25.58 18.45
C GLU A 273 -27.37 -26.65 19.50
N VAL A 274 -26.68 -26.59 20.64
CA VAL A 274 -26.77 -27.57 21.74
C VAL A 274 -28.16 -27.54 22.43
N GLY A 275 -29.09 -26.69 21.98
CA GLY A 275 -30.39 -26.44 22.62
C GLY A 275 -31.62 -27.18 22.07
N SER A 276 -31.54 -27.94 20.97
CA SER A 276 -32.75 -28.49 20.32
C SER A 276 -33.22 -29.87 20.84
N MET A 277 -32.58 -30.46 21.84
CA MET A 277 -32.98 -31.78 22.40
C MET A 277 -33.57 -31.73 23.82
N ALA A 278 -33.89 -30.55 24.34
CA ALA A 278 -34.46 -30.38 25.69
C ALA A 278 -35.94 -29.91 25.69
N ALA A 279 -36.75 -30.35 24.70
CA ALA A 279 -38.20 -30.15 24.68
C ALA A 279 -38.93 -31.47 24.38
#